data_AF-A0A1W0X658-F1
#
_entry.id   AF-A0A1W0X658-F1
#
_cell.length_a   1.000
_cell.length_b   1.000
_cell.length_c   1.000
_cell.angle_alpha   90.00
_cell.angle_beta   90.00
_cell.angle_gamma   90.00
#
_symmetry.space_group_name_H-M   'P 1'
#
loop_
_entity.id
_entity.type
_entity.pdbx_description
1 polymer ?
#
loop_
_entity_poly.entity_id
_entity_poly.type
_entity_poly.pdbx_seq_one_letter_code
_entity_poly.pdbx_strand_id
1 'polypeptide(L)'
;MYAATILALHRLVASVSSRLCVRMTTNTAVVWMIVPPWMIGLMNNLMPAVGRTGYRLVFNQLSGRCIFALSGRDASFALAYTVVGIYIPTAVMSLSYGMFLLKTCRSSGLKRSNRIRRRRLELSRTMLILFVWHCVSLYPASIALGLFPHTYLTSLELQLICKFLGNSCSATNPIFCWCSSKLFEEGTKAVFCKIRRLGSCQKRSAKVTPPSTAPATSAGAPTGRPGSPNNGGMVLALSRY
;
A
#
# COMPACT_ATOMS: atom_id res chain seq x y z
N MET A 1 -6.53 4.60 3.25
CA MET A 1 -6.49 5.17 4.62
C MET A 1 -6.38 4.08 5.67
N TYR A 2 -7.43 3.29 5.93
CA TYR A 2 -7.44 2.32 7.03
C TYR A 2 -6.29 1.31 7.04
N ALA A 3 -5.86 0.79 5.89
CA ALA A 3 -4.70 -0.10 5.82
C ALA A 3 -3.41 0.58 6.31
N ALA A 4 -3.20 1.85 5.96
CA ALA A 4 -2.09 2.65 6.46
C ALA A 4 -2.24 2.95 7.97
N THR A 5 -3.46 3.15 8.46
CA THR A 5 -3.74 3.32 9.89
C THR A 5 -3.40 2.07 10.69
N ILE A 6 -3.84 0.90 10.24
CA ILE A 6 -3.50 -0.38 10.89
C ILE A 6 -2.00 -0.62 10.85
N LEU A 7 -1.34 -0.31 9.74
CA LEU A 7 0.12 -0.43 9.63
C LEU A 7 0.85 0.52 10.60
N ALA A 8 0.36 1.75 10.76
CA ALA A 8 0.90 2.71 11.71
C ALA A 8 0.73 2.22 13.17
N LEU A 9 -0.46 1.70 13.49
CA LEU A 9 -0.75 1.09 14.80
C LEU A 9 0.14 -0.13 15.08
N HIS A 10 0.28 -1.02 14.11
CA HIS A 10 1.16 -2.19 14.24
C HIS A 10 2.61 -1.76 14.55
N ARG A 11 3.11 -0.73 13.87
CA ARG A 11 4.45 -0.18 14.13
C ARG A 11 4.56 0.47 15.50
N LEU A 12 3.52 1.18 15.93
CA LEU A 12 3.45 1.75 17.28
C LEU A 12 3.55 0.62 18.32
N VAL A 13 2.75 -0.44 18.19
CA VAL A 13 2.77 -1.59 19.09
C VAL A 13 4.14 -2.26 19.09
N ALA A 14 4.73 -2.50 17.92
CA ALA A 14 6.07 -3.06 17.79
C ALA A 14 7.17 -2.19 18.42
N SER A 15 6.97 -0.87 18.48
CA SER A 15 7.88 0.07 19.15
C SER A 15 7.70 0.11 20.67
N VAL A 16 6.49 -0.15 21.16
CA VAL A 16 6.17 -0.18 22.59
C VAL A 16 6.59 -1.51 23.22
N SER A 17 6.31 -2.62 22.55
CA SER A 17 6.58 -3.98 23.06
C SER A 17 7.04 -4.91 21.94
N SER A 18 8.28 -5.40 22.04
CA SER A 18 8.81 -6.43 21.14
C SER A 18 8.12 -7.78 21.34
N ARG A 19 7.70 -8.10 22.58
CA ARG A 19 6.99 -9.35 22.90
C ARG A 19 5.63 -9.42 22.18
N LEU A 20 4.89 -8.31 22.15
CA LEU A 20 3.62 -8.25 21.43
C LEU A 20 3.81 -8.35 19.91
N CYS A 21 4.89 -7.78 19.38
CA CYS A 21 5.22 -7.86 17.95
C CYS A 21 5.30 -9.32 17.47
N VAL A 22 5.98 -10.19 18.22
CA VAL A 22 6.12 -11.62 17.85
C VAL A 22 4.75 -12.32 17.79
N ARG A 23 3.80 -11.92 18.63
CA ARG A 23 2.44 -12.46 18.61
C ARG A 23 1.61 -11.90 17.44
N MET A 24 1.82 -10.62 17.10
CA MET A 24 1.12 -9.94 16.01
C MET A 24 1.61 -10.33 14.61
N THR A 25 2.76 -10.99 14.47
CA THR A 25 3.28 -11.47 13.18
C THR A 25 2.76 -12.85 12.78
N THR A 26 1.79 -13.41 13.51
CA THR A 26 1.15 -14.67 13.12
C THR A 26 0.32 -14.50 11.84
N ASN A 27 0.22 -15.53 11.00
CA ASN A 27 -0.57 -15.47 9.76
C ASN A 27 -2.03 -15.04 10.03
N THR A 28 -2.61 -15.56 11.12
CA THR A 28 -3.94 -15.18 11.57
C THR A 28 -4.03 -13.68 11.88
N ALA A 29 -3.06 -13.13 12.61
CA ALA A 29 -3.03 -11.70 12.92
C ALA A 29 -2.85 -10.84 11.65
N VAL A 30 -2.04 -11.29 10.68
CA VAL A 30 -1.90 -10.60 9.39
C VAL A 30 -3.23 -10.58 8.63
N VAL A 31 -3.98 -11.69 8.60
CA VAL A 31 -5.33 -11.72 8.01
C VAL A 31 -6.25 -10.73 8.74
N TRP A 32 -6.23 -10.72 10.07
CA TRP A 32 -7.01 -9.77 10.88
C TRP A 32 -6.60 -8.30 10.68
N MET A 33 -5.38 -8.01 10.23
CA MET A 33 -4.97 -6.65 9.86
C MET A 33 -5.43 -6.25 8.46
N ILE A 34 -5.61 -7.22 7.56
CA ILE A 34 -5.97 -6.98 6.16
C ILE A 34 -7.50 -6.87 6.01
N VAL A 35 -8.27 -7.77 6.61
CA VAL A 35 -9.72 -7.87 6.42
C VAL A 35 -10.47 -6.58 6.82
N PRO A 36 -10.22 -5.95 7.99
CA PRO A 36 -11.01 -4.79 8.42
C PRO A 36 -10.91 -3.57 7.49
N PRO A 37 -9.73 -3.14 7.00
CA PRO A 37 -9.63 -2.07 6.01
C PRO A 37 -10.43 -2.34 4.74
N TRP A 38 -10.49 -3.60 4.29
CA TRP A 38 -11.30 -3.99 3.14
C TRP A 38 -12.79 -3.90 3.45
N MET A 39 -13.23 -4.38 4.61
CA MET A 39 -14.64 -4.29 5.01
C MET A 39 -15.10 -2.84 5.15
N ILE A 40 -14.27 -1.98 5.76
CA ILE A 40 -14.57 -0.55 5.88
C ILE A 40 -14.57 0.12 4.51
N GLY A 41 -13.60 -0.22 3.65
CA GLY A 41 -13.56 0.27 2.27
C GLY A 41 -14.82 -0.13 1.49
N LEU A 42 -15.24 -1.39 1.59
CA LEU A 42 -16.44 -1.90 0.95
C LEU A 42 -17.68 -1.17 1.46
N MET A 43 -17.84 -1.03 2.78
CA MET A 43 -18.95 -0.32 3.40
C MET A 43 -19.02 1.14 2.92
N ASN A 44 -17.88 1.84 2.92
CA ASN A 44 -17.79 3.23 2.52
C ASN A 44 -18.12 3.45 1.04
N ASN A 45 -17.84 2.49 0.16
CA ASN A 45 -18.19 2.58 -1.27
C ASN A 45 -19.62 2.11 -1.55
N LEU A 46 -20.09 1.08 -0.84
CA LEU A 46 -21.43 0.52 -1.02
C LEU A 46 -22.51 1.50 -0.56
N MET A 47 -22.25 2.22 0.53
CA MET A 47 -23.20 3.13 1.14
C MET A 47 -23.67 4.26 0.16
N PRO A 48 -22.78 5.03 -0.49
CA PRO A 48 -23.17 5.95 -1.57
C PRO A 48 -23.79 5.27 -2.79
N ALA A 49 -23.39 4.04 -3.11
CA ALA A 49 -23.87 3.33 -4.30
C ALA A 49 -25.35 2.89 -4.18
N VAL A 50 -25.82 2.59 -2.96
CA VAL A 50 -27.22 2.20 -2.71
C VAL A 50 -28.19 3.38 -2.86
N GLY A 51 -27.70 4.63 -2.89
CA GLY A 51 -28.50 5.82 -3.23
C GLY A 51 -29.55 6.24 -2.19
N ARG A 52 -29.69 5.50 -1.08
CA ARG A 52 -30.63 5.82 0.01
C ARG A 52 -30.05 6.72 1.09
N THR A 53 -28.75 7.01 1.05
CA THR A 53 -28.02 7.67 2.14
C THR A 53 -27.62 9.11 1.80
N GLY A 54 -28.49 9.84 1.09
CA GLY A 54 -28.28 11.27 0.82
C GLY A 54 -27.28 11.61 -0.28
N TYR A 55 -26.72 10.62 -0.98
CA TYR A 55 -25.94 10.84 -2.19
C TYR A 55 -26.75 10.43 -3.42
N ARG A 56 -26.80 11.30 -4.42
CA ARG A 56 -27.33 10.97 -5.75
C ARG A 56 -26.23 11.14 -6.79
N LEU A 57 -26.13 10.18 -7.70
CA LEU A 57 -25.33 10.34 -8.91
C LEU A 57 -26.05 11.33 -9.81
N VAL A 58 -25.41 12.48 -10.05
CA VAL A 58 -25.91 13.52 -10.95
C VAL A 58 -24.91 13.67 -12.08
N PHE A 59 -25.42 13.75 -13.31
CA PHE A 59 -24.60 14.06 -14.46
C PHE A 59 -24.18 15.54 -14.39
N ASN A 60 -22.87 15.79 -14.27
CA ASN A 60 -22.33 17.14 -14.31
C ASN A 60 -21.97 17.49 -15.76
N GLN A 61 -22.76 18.38 -16.36
CA GLN A 61 -22.59 18.81 -17.76
C GLN A 61 -21.23 19.48 -18.01
N LEU A 62 -20.69 20.21 -17.04
CA LEU A 62 -19.40 20.91 -17.19
C LEU A 62 -18.21 19.95 -17.30
N SER A 63 -18.26 18.81 -16.60
CA SER A 63 -17.18 17.82 -16.62
C SER A 63 -17.45 16.62 -17.53
N GLY A 64 -18.68 16.49 -18.05
CA GLY A 64 -19.13 15.34 -18.84
C GLY A 64 -19.12 14.02 -18.05
N ARG A 65 -19.23 14.07 -16.72
CA ARG A 65 -19.10 12.89 -15.83
C ARG A 65 -20.21 12.85 -14.79
N CYS A 66 -20.53 11.64 -14.32
CA CYS A 66 -21.38 11.48 -13.16
C CYS A 66 -20.60 11.77 -11.87
N ILE A 67 -21.12 12.67 -11.04
CA ILE A 67 -20.58 13.00 -9.72
C ILE A 67 -21.60 12.66 -8.65
N PHE A 68 -21.14 12.37 -7.44
CA PHE A 68 -22.02 12.25 -6.29
C PHE A 68 -22.35 13.66 -5.79
N ALA A 69 -23.61 14.05 -5.89
CA ALA A 69 -24.13 15.29 -5.31
C ALA A 69 -24.84 14.96 -3.99
N LEU A 70 -24.63 15.79 -2.97
CA LEU A 70 -25.39 15.70 -1.73
C LEU A 70 -26.85 16.09 -2.00
N SER A 71 -27.79 15.30 -1.48
CA SER A 71 -29.17 15.68 -1.32
C SER A 71 -29.27 16.62 -0.11
N GLY A 72 -29.85 17.80 -0.26
CA GLY A 72 -29.74 18.91 0.69
C GLY A 72 -30.22 18.65 2.14
N ARG A 73 -30.87 17.50 2.43
CA ARG A 73 -31.23 17.08 3.79
C ARG A 73 -30.08 16.41 4.57
N ASP A 74 -28.99 16.01 3.91
CA ASP A 74 -28.03 15.07 4.50
C ASP A 74 -26.59 15.62 4.63
N ALA A 75 -26.42 16.94 4.79
CA ALA A 75 -25.11 17.56 5.02
C ALA A 75 -24.36 16.95 6.22
N SER A 76 -25.10 16.67 7.31
CA SER A 76 -24.55 16.00 8.51
C SER A 76 -24.04 14.60 8.22
N PHE A 77 -24.68 13.86 7.30
CA PHE A 77 -24.26 12.52 6.91
C PHE A 77 -22.95 12.57 6.12
N ALA A 78 -22.84 13.51 5.17
CA ALA A 78 -21.61 13.70 4.41
C ALA A 78 -20.43 14.14 5.29
N LEU A 79 -20.70 14.99 6.30
CA LEU A 79 -19.72 15.36 7.30
C LEU A 79 -19.30 14.13 8.13
N ALA A 80 -20.25 13.35 8.66
CA ALA A 80 -19.97 12.14 9.41
C ALA A 80 -19.15 11.13 8.58
N TYR A 81 -19.49 10.96 7.31
CA TYR A 81 -18.75 10.12 6.37
C TYR A 81 -17.30 10.60 6.18
N THR A 82 -17.11 11.92 6.02
CA THR A 82 -15.77 12.53 5.90
C THR A 82 -14.97 12.38 7.19
N VAL A 83 -15.60 12.58 8.35
CA VAL A 83 -14.98 12.40 9.67
C VAL A 83 -14.51 10.96 9.84
N VAL A 84 -15.38 9.99 9.58
CA VAL A 84 -15.07 8.57 9.73
C VAL A 84 -14.04 8.10 8.71
N GLY A 85 -14.20 8.49 7.44
CA GLY A 85 -13.39 8.04 6.31
C GLY A 85 -12.01 8.68 6.22
N ILE A 86 -11.88 9.94 6.67
CA ILE A 86 -10.66 10.74 6.51
C ILE A 86 -10.10 11.16 7.87
N TYR A 87 -10.85 11.90 8.69
CA TYR A 87 -10.27 12.55 9.88
C TYR A 87 -9.89 11.58 11.00
N ILE A 88 -10.71 10.58 11.30
CA ILE A 88 -10.37 9.56 12.31
C ILE A 88 -9.09 8.79 11.92
N PRO A 89 -8.98 8.16 10.73
CA PRO A 89 -7.79 7.41 10.38
C PRO A 89 -6.54 8.29 10.29
N THR A 90 -6.66 9.56 9.86
CA THR A 90 -5.52 10.49 9.82
C THR A 90 -5.10 10.91 11.22
N ALA A 91 -6.03 11.18 12.15
CA ALA A 91 -5.72 11.47 13.54
C ALA A 91 -5.01 10.29 14.22
N VAL A 92 -5.53 9.07 14.07
CA VAL A 92 -4.92 7.85 14.61
C VAL A 92 -3.51 7.63 14.04
N MET A 93 -3.33 7.82 12.73
CA MET A 93 -2.01 7.75 12.08
C MET A 93 -1.05 8.82 12.62
N SER A 94 -1.51 10.06 12.71
CA SER A 94 -0.72 11.20 13.21
C SER A 94 -0.23 10.95 14.63
N LEU A 95 -1.13 10.54 15.53
CA LEU A 95 -0.81 10.20 16.91
C LEU A 95 0.19 9.03 16.97
N SER A 96 -0.03 7.98 16.18
CA SER A 96 0.86 6.81 16.13
C SER A 96 2.28 7.18 15.70
N TYR A 97 2.42 8.00 14.64
CA TYR A 97 3.73 8.46 14.18
C TYR A 97 4.36 9.46 15.16
N GLY A 98 3.58 10.37 15.73
CA GLY A 98 4.05 11.32 16.75
C GLY A 98 4.62 10.60 17.97
N MET A 99 3.90 9.62 18.51
CA MET A 99 4.39 8.79 19.63
C MET A 99 5.65 8.00 19.26
N PHE A 100 5.70 7.41 18.07
CA PHE A 100 6.88 6.68 17.59
C PHE A 100 8.11 7.60 17.49
N LEU A 101 7.96 8.80 16.92
CA LEU A 101 9.03 9.79 16.80
C LEU A 101 9.48 10.27 18.16
N LEU A 102 8.55 10.62 19.06
CA LEU A 102 8.85 11.06 20.42
C LEU A 102 9.67 10.01 21.19
N LYS A 103 9.25 8.74 21.12
CA LYS A 103 9.99 7.63 21.73
C LYS A 103 11.38 7.45 21.11
N THR A 104 11.49 7.59 19.79
CA THR A 104 12.76 7.48 19.08
C THR A 104 13.71 8.63 19.45
N CYS A 105 13.20 9.85 19.62
CA CYS A 105 13.96 11.02 20.06
C CYS A 105 14.46 10.85 21.50
N ARG A 106 13.60 10.41 22.43
CA ARG A 106 13.98 10.13 23.83
C ARG A 106 15.03 9.02 23.94
N SER A 107 14.94 7.98 23.10
CA SER A 107 15.90 6.87 23.10
C SER A 107 17.25 7.22 22.45
N SER A 108 17.42 8.42 21.86
CA SER A 108 18.67 8.80 21.19
C SER A 108 19.87 8.92 22.09
N GLY A 109 19.66 9.23 23.37
CA GLY A 109 20.75 9.52 24.30
C GLY A 109 21.53 8.30 24.77
N LEU A 110 20.99 7.08 24.67
CA LEU A 110 21.68 5.86 25.09
C LEU A 110 22.39 5.21 23.90
N LYS A 111 23.72 5.03 24.01
CA LYS A 111 24.70 4.47 23.04
C LYS A 111 24.40 3.03 22.55
N ARG A 112 23.16 2.70 22.16
CA ARG A 112 22.75 1.36 21.72
C ARG A 112 22.83 1.24 20.20
N SER A 113 23.44 0.13 19.74
CA SER A 113 23.63 -0.32 18.34
C SER A 113 22.81 0.41 17.26
N ASN A 114 23.51 1.16 16.39
CA ASN A 114 22.94 2.03 15.37
C ASN A 114 22.22 1.31 14.22
N ARG A 115 22.52 0.03 13.94
CA ARG A 115 22.07 -0.61 12.68
C ARG A 115 20.57 -0.93 12.64
N ILE A 116 20.02 -1.53 13.69
CA ILE A 116 18.58 -1.88 13.76
C ILE A 116 17.74 -0.60 13.86
N ARG A 117 18.20 0.37 14.65
CA ARG A 117 17.54 1.67 14.81
C ARG A 117 17.49 2.44 13.50
N ARG A 118 18.59 2.50 12.75
CA ARG A 118 18.64 3.14 11.43
C ARG A 118 17.63 2.53 10.46
N ARG A 119 17.52 1.20 10.40
CA ARG A 119 16.53 0.52 9.56
C ARG A 119 15.09 0.88 9.94
N ARG A 120 14.78 0.91 11.24
CA ARG A 120 13.45 1.31 11.74
C ARG A 120 13.14 2.78 11.40
N LEU A 121 14.14 3.65 11.49
CA LEU A 121 14.01 5.07 11.19
C LEU A 121 13.83 5.34 9.69
N GLU A 122 14.56 4.61 8.83
CA GLU A 122 14.35 4.66 7.38
C GLU A 122 12.91 4.27 7.04
N LEU A 123 12.40 3.17 7.61
CA LEU A 123 11.04 2.70 7.40
C LEU A 123 9.96 3.65 7.96
N SER A 124 10.20 4.30 9.10
CA SER A 124 9.27 5.31 9.64
C SER A 124 9.30 6.59 8.83
N ARG A 125 10.46 6.99 8.31
CA ARG A 125 10.62 8.16 7.44
C ARG A 125 9.80 8.00 6.16
N THR A 126 9.85 6.82 5.52
CA THR A 126 9.06 6.56 4.31
C THR A 126 7.58 6.80 4.56
N MET A 127 7.09 6.35 5.72
CA MET A 127 5.67 6.41 6.03
C MET A 127 5.20 7.74 6.58
N LEU A 128 6.09 8.52 7.19
CA LEU A 128 5.83 9.93 7.49
C LEU A 128 5.71 10.75 6.20
N ILE A 129 6.60 10.55 5.22
CA ILE A 129 6.53 11.22 3.91
C ILE A 129 5.21 10.86 3.22
N LEU A 130 4.86 9.56 3.19
CA LEU A 130 3.58 9.11 2.66
C LEU A 130 2.41 9.75 3.40
N PHE A 131 2.45 9.85 4.73
CA PHE A 131 1.39 10.48 5.51
C PHE A 131 1.21 11.97 5.16
N VAL A 132 2.30 12.73 5.13
CA VAL A 132 2.27 14.15 4.75
C VAL A 132 1.70 14.32 3.35
N TRP A 133 2.14 13.49 2.40
CA TRP A 133 1.60 13.51 1.04
C TRP A 133 0.09 13.20 1.02
N HIS A 134 -0.36 12.19 1.76
CA HIS A 134 -1.79 11.89 1.87
C HIS A 134 -2.59 13.07 2.44
N CYS A 135 -2.07 13.79 3.43
CA CYS A 135 -2.71 15.01 3.94
C CYS A 135 -2.82 16.07 2.85
N VAL A 136 -1.71 16.37 2.16
CA VAL A 136 -1.67 17.36 1.06
C VAL A 136 -2.61 16.99 -0.09
N SER A 137 -2.76 15.70 -0.38
CA SER A 137 -3.61 15.25 -1.49
C SER A 137 -5.10 15.17 -1.15
N LEU A 138 -5.46 14.86 0.11
CA LEU A 138 -6.87 14.64 0.51
C LEU A 138 -7.53 15.85 1.18
N TYR A 139 -6.78 16.64 1.95
CA TYR A 139 -7.35 17.75 2.70
C TYR A 139 -7.85 18.88 1.80
N PRO A 140 -7.16 19.29 0.72
CA PRO A 140 -7.68 20.35 -0.15
C PRO A 140 -9.07 20.03 -0.71
N ALA A 141 -9.29 18.79 -1.17
CA ALA A 141 -10.60 18.37 -1.65
C ALA A 141 -11.66 18.41 -0.54
N SER A 142 -11.32 17.90 0.66
CA SER A 142 -12.24 17.86 1.80
C SER A 142 -12.60 19.25 2.31
N ILE A 143 -11.61 20.15 2.39
CA ILE A 143 -11.77 21.55 2.81
C ILE A 143 -12.56 22.33 1.76
N ALA A 144 -12.24 22.18 0.47
CA ALA A 144 -12.96 22.86 -0.60
C ALA A 144 -14.45 22.43 -0.64
N LEU A 145 -14.72 21.13 -0.49
CA LEU A 145 -16.09 20.62 -0.39
C LEU A 145 -16.82 21.07 0.87
N GLY A 146 -16.13 21.13 2.02
CA GLY A 146 -16.74 21.47 3.31
C GLY A 146 -16.98 22.97 3.52
N LEU A 147 -16.02 23.82 3.14
CA LEU A 147 -16.07 25.27 3.38
C LEU A 147 -16.57 26.07 2.17
N PHE A 148 -16.28 25.61 0.95
CA PHE A 148 -16.58 26.33 -0.29
C PHE A 148 -17.33 25.46 -1.31
N PRO A 149 -18.43 24.79 -0.92
CA PRO A 149 -19.12 23.84 -1.79
C PRO A 149 -19.58 24.49 -3.10
N HIS A 150 -20.06 25.74 -3.05
CA HIS A 150 -20.52 26.46 -4.23
C HIS A 150 -19.37 26.71 -5.22
N THR A 151 -18.24 27.28 -4.75
CA THR A 151 -17.06 27.54 -5.58
C THR A 151 -16.45 26.25 -6.15
N TYR A 152 -16.43 25.18 -5.34
CA TYR A 152 -15.95 23.88 -5.79
C TYR A 152 -16.81 23.31 -6.92
N LEU A 153 -18.14 23.46 -6.83
CA LEU A 153 -19.06 22.93 -7.85
C LEU A 153 -19.04 23.75 -9.16
N THR A 154 -18.75 25.05 -9.09
CA THR A 154 -18.71 25.93 -10.28
C THR A 154 -17.35 25.97 -10.97
N SER A 155 -16.24 25.81 -10.25
CA SER A 155 -14.89 25.88 -10.80
C SER A 155 -14.38 24.52 -11.27
N LEU A 156 -14.28 24.33 -12.59
CA LEU A 156 -13.72 23.11 -13.20
C LEU A 156 -12.25 22.90 -12.82
N GLU A 157 -11.47 23.99 -12.75
CA GLU A 157 -10.04 23.94 -12.42
C GLU A 157 -9.82 23.39 -11.00
N LEU A 158 -10.59 23.87 -10.03
CA LEU A 158 -10.49 23.41 -8.65
C LEU A 158 -10.85 21.91 -8.52
N GLN A 159 -11.87 21.46 -9.27
CA GLN A 159 -12.23 20.04 -9.34
C GLN A 159 -11.10 19.20 -9.95
N LEU A 160 -10.50 19.66 -11.05
CA LEU A 160 -9.40 18.97 -11.72
C LEU A 160 -8.16 18.88 -10.82
N ILE A 161 -7.79 19.97 -10.14
CA ILE A 161 -6.66 20.01 -9.21
C ILE A 161 -6.90 19.03 -8.06
N CYS A 162 -8.07 19.10 -7.40
CA CYS A 162 -8.41 18.21 -6.29
C CYS A 162 -8.45 16.73 -6.73
N LYS A 163 -8.95 16.46 -7.94
CA LYS A 163 -8.99 15.11 -8.51
C LYS A 163 -7.60 14.60 -8.88
N PHE A 164 -6.76 15.45 -9.46
CA PHE A 164 -5.37 15.15 -9.74
C PHE A 164 -4.62 14.81 -8.45
N LEU A 165 -4.77 15.66 -7.42
CA LEU A 165 -4.20 15.44 -6.10
C LEU A 165 -4.66 14.10 -5.50
N GLY A 166 -5.96 13.82 -5.48
CA GLY A 166 -6.48 12.55 -4.98
C GLY A 166 -5.94 11.33 -5.72
N ASN A 167 -5.89 11.38 -7.05
CA ASN A 167 -5.38 10.30 -7.89
C ASN A 167 -3.86 10.10 -7.75
N SER A 168 -3.12 11.19 -7.53
CA SER A 168 -1.66 11.15 -7.36
C SER A 168 -1.22 10.36 -6.12
N CYS A 169 -2.08 10.21 -5.09
CA CYS A 169 -1.81 9.39 -3.91
C CYS A 169 -1.37 7.97 -4.28
N SER A 170 -2.09 7.32 -5.20
CA SER A 170 -1.81 5.94 -5.58
C SER A 170 -0.55 5.81 -6.43
N ALA A 171 -0.32 6.77 -7.33
CA ALA A 171 0.81 6.76 -8.26
C ALA A 171 2.15 7.07 -7.59
N THR A 172 2.16 7.91 -6.55
CA THR A 172 3.37 8.35 -5.86
C THR A 172 3.86 7.37 -4.79
N ASN A 173 2.99 6.49 -4.27
CA ASN A 173 3.35 5.46 -3.30
C ASN A 173 4.60 4.64 -3.68
N PRO A 174 4.70 4.04 -4.88
CA PRO A 174 5.90 3.29 -5.28
C PRO A 174 7.13 4.18 -5.39
N ILE A 175 6.99 5.42 -5.86
CA ILE A 175 8.09 6.39 -6.00
C ILE A 175 8.67 6.72 -4.62
N PHE A 176 7.81 7.01 -3.65
CA PHE A 176 8.26 7.27 -2.28
C PHE A 176 8.88 6.03 -1.66
N CYS A 177 8.26 4.85 -1.78
CA CYS A 177 8.85 3.60 -1.27
C CYS A 177 10.24 3.33 -1.86
N TRP A 178 10.42 3.57 -3.16
CA TRP A 178 11.70 3.44 -3.84
C TRP A 178 12.74 4.43 -3.33
N CYS A 179 12.44 5.74 -3.35
CA CYS A 179 13.40 6.78 -3.01
C CYS A 179 13.78 6.80 -1.53
N SER A 180 12.90 6.31 -0.65
CA SER A 180 13.08 6.47 0.80
C SER A 180 13.67 5.24 1.50
N SER A 181 13.65 4.05 0.87
CA SER A 181 14.15 2.80 1.46
C SER A 181 15.13 2.05 0.55
N LYS A 182 16.38 1.92 1.00
CA LYS A 182 17.41 1.11 0.33
C LYS A 182 17.00 -0.35 0.19
N LEU A 183 16.23 -0.88 1.14
CA LEU A 183 15.76 -2.27 1.10
C LEU A 183 14.81 -2.50 -0.09
N PHE A 184 13.92 -1.56 -0.36
CA PHE A 184 13.03 -1.61 -1.52
C PHE A 184 13.81 -1.45 -2.83
N GLU A 185 14.77 -0.54 -2.87
CA GLU A 185 15.64 -0.35 -4.02
C GLU A 185 16.46 -1.63 -4.34
N GLU A 186 17.13 -2.20 -3.35
CA GLU A 186 17.91 -3.44 -3.48
C GLU A 186 17.02 -4.62 -3.89
N GLY A 187 15.86 -4.78 -3.26
CA GLY A 187 14.90 -5.83 -3.60
C GLY A 187 14.41 -5.70 -5.04
N THR A 188 14.11 -4.48 -5.49
CA THR A 188 13.62 -4.28 -6.85
C THR A 188 14.72 -4.47 -7.89
N LYS A 189 15.95 -4.00 -7.62
CA LYS A 189 17.13 -4.31 -8.45
C LYS A 189 17.35 -5.82 -8.58
N ALA A 190 17.21 -6.57 -7.48
CA ALA A 190 17.34 -8.03 -7.50
C ALA A 190 16.29 -8.71 -8.39
N VAL A 191 15.03 -8.26 -8.31
CA VAL A 191 13.94 -8.75 -9.19
C VAL A 191 14.23 -8.44 -10.66
N PHE A 192 14.64 -7.21 -10.98
CA PHE A 192 15.00 -6.83 -12.36
C PHE A 192 16.20 -7.63 -12.89
N CYS A 193 17.23 -7.86 -12.08
CA CYS A 193 18.35 -8.73 -12.43
C CYS A 193 17.89 -10.16 -12.72
N LYS A 194 16.94 -10.70 -11.92
CA LYS A 194 16.39 -12.04 -12.14
C LYS A 194 15.59 -12.13 -13.45
N ILE A 195 14.73 -11.15 -13.72
CA ILE A 195 13.96 -11.07 -14.97
C ILE A 195 14.88 -10.99 -16.19
N ARG A 196 15.93 -10.14 -16.14
CA ARG A 196 16.91 -10.01 -17.21
C ARG A 196 17.65 -11.32 -17.48
N ARG A 197 18.01 -12.07 -16.44
CA ARG A 197 18.66 -13.38 -16.57
C ARG A 197 17.74 -14.42 -17.21
N LEU A 198 16.46 -14.46 -16.81
CA LEU A 198 15.47 -15.37 -17.39
C LEU A 198 15.27 -15.10 -18.89
N GLY A 199 15.17 -13.84 -19.29
CA GLY A 199 15.09 -13.46 -20.71
C GLY A 199 16.33 -13.86 -21.53
N SER A 200 17.53 -13.75 -20.96
CA SER A 200 18.77 -14.17 -21.61
C SER A 200 18.91 -15.69 -21.76
N CYS A 201 18.46 -16.47 -20.77
CA CYS A 201 18.43 -17.94 -20.85
C CYS A 201 17.45 -18.43 -21.92
N GLN A 202 16.26 -17.80 -22.01
CA GLN A 202 15.26 -18.15 -23.01
C GLN A 202 15.74 -17.87 -24.45
N LYS A 203 16.49 -16.77 -24.66
CA LYS A 203 17.12 -16.48 -25.96
C LYS A 203 18.21 -17.48 -26.36
N ARG A 204 18.87 -18.15 -25.41
CA ARG A 204 19.87 -19.19 -25.71
C ARG A 204 19.23 -20.54 -26.09
N SER A 205 18.14 -20.93 -25.43
CA SER A 205 17.43 -22.16 -25.80
C SER A 205 16.73 -22.07 -27.17
N ALA A 206 16.26 -20.90 -27.58
CA ALA A 206 15.62 -20.72 -28.89
C ALA A 206 16.59 -20.75 -30.09
N LYS A 207 17.91 -20.73 -29.85
CA LYS A 207 18.95 -20.76 -30.90
C LYS A 207 19.65 -22.10 -31.04
N VAL A 208 19.11 -23.17 -30.43
CA VAL A 208 19.54 -24.54 -30.71
C VAL A 208 18.85 -24.97 -31.99
N THR A 209 19.53 -24.79 -33.12
CA THR A 209 19.14 -25.35 -34.42
C THR A 209 18.89 -26.85 -34.24
N PRO A 210 17.74 -27.39 -34.71
CA PRO A 210 17.50 -28.82 -34.63
C PRO A 210 18.65 -29.56 -35.33
N PRO A 211 19.28 -30.55 -34.67
CA PRO A 211 20.25 -31.39 -35.34
C PRO A 211 19.56 -32.06 -36.52
N SER A 212 20.11 -31.86 -37.71
CA SER A 212 19.74 -32.56 -38.93
C SER A 212 19.65 -34.05 -38.63
N THR A 213 18.48 -34.60 -38.89
CA THR A 213 18.11 -36.02 -38.75
C THR A 213 19.20 -36.94 -39.28
N ALA A 214 19.83 -37.70 -38.39
CA ALA A 214 20.53 -38.94 -38.72
C ALA A 214 19.70 -40.12 -38.19
N PRO A 215 19.53 -41.21 -38.98
CA PRO A 215 18.62 -42.30 -38.67
C PRO A 215 19.11 -43.20 -37.52
N ALA A 216 18.12 -43.79 -36.87
CA ALA A 216 18.19 -44.56 -35.64
C ALA A 216 18.90 -45.92 -35.78
N THR A 217 19.75 -46.24 -34.80
CA THR A 217 20.13 -47.62 -34.50
C THR A 217 19.83 -47.91 -33.03
N SER A 218 19.19 -49.05 -32.82
CA SER A 218 18.45 -49.50 -31.64
C SER A 218 19.30 -50.01 -30.48
N ALA A 219 18.63 -50.03 -29.32
CA ALA A 219 18.68 -51.02 -28.24
C ALA A 219 19.68 -50.82 -27.10
N GLY A 220 19.13 -50.74 -25.88
CA GLY A 220 19.86 -50.85 -24.62
C GLY A 220 19.14 -50.21 -23.44
N ALA A 221 18.20 -50.93 -22.82
CA ALA A 221 17.56 -50.60 -21.53
C ALA A 221 18.42 -51.16 -20.35
N PRO A 222 17.97 -51.07 -19.09
CA PRO A 222 17.80 -49.88 -18.24
C PRO A 222 18.59 -50.03 -16.91
N THR A 223 18.79 -48.96 -16.14
CA THR A 223 18.95 -49.09 -14.67
C THR A 223 18.60 -47.79 -13.96
N GLY A 224 17.72 -47.91 -12.96
CA GLY A 224 17.04 -46.80 -12.30
C GLY A 224 17.87 -46.04 -11.26
N ARG A 225 17.27 -44.95 -10.76
CA ARG A 225 17.62 -44.36 -9.47
C ARG A 225 16.38 -43.76 -8.78
N PRO A 226 16.28 -43.88 -7.45
CA PRO A 226 15.12 -43.46 -6.68
C PRO A 226 15.10 -41.95 -6.42
N GLY A 227 13.88 -41.45 -6.27
CA GLY A 227 13.51 -40.05 -6.21
C GLY A 227 14.09 -39.26 -5.04
N SER A 228 14.37 -37.99 -5.32
CA SER A 228 14.70 -36.96 -4.34
C SER A 228 13.46 -36.09 -4.10
N PRO A 229 12.95 -35.95 -2.87
CA PRO A 229 11.83 -35.07 -2.57
C PRO A 229 12.27 -33.61 -2.59
N ASN A 230 11.73 -32.88 -3.56
CA ASN A 230 11.98 -31.47 -3.80
C ASN A 230 11.10 -30.61 -2.87
N ASN A 231 11.58 -30.33 -1.65
CA ASN A 231 10.95 -29.35 -0.75
C ASN A 231 11.47 -27.93 -1.09
N GLY A 232 10.96 -27.39 -2.19
CA GLY A 232 11.10 -25.98 -2.58
C GLY A 232 10.21 -25.09 -1.73
N GLY A 233 10.47 -25.01 -0.43
CA GLY A 233 9.86 -24.03 0.45
C GLY A 233 10.36 -22.63 0.12
N MET A 234 9.62 -21.90 -0.72
CA MET A 234 9.76 -20.45 -0.86
C MET A 234 9.22 -19.81 0.43
N VAL A 235 10.00 -19.95 1.51
CA VAL A 235 9.76 -19.24 2.76
C VAL A 235 10.00 -17.77 2.49
N LEU A 236 8.91 -17.01 2.44
CA LEU A 236 8.88 -15.56 2.55
C LEU A 236 9.86 -15.11 3.64
N ALA A 237 10.98 -14.53 3.22
CA ALA A 237 11.98 -13.89 4.07
C ALA A 237 11.46 -12.55 4.64
N LEU A 238 10.25 -12.59 5.21
CA LEU A 238 9.61 -11.49 5.95
C LEU A 238 9.53 -11.76 7.46
N SER A 239 9.98 -12.93 7.93
CA SER A 239 9.94 -13.32 9.35
C SER A 239 11.32 -13.37 10.03
N ARG A 240 12.19 -12.39 9.74
CA ARG A 240 13.30 -12.02 10.65
C ARG A 240 13.18 -10.53 11.00
N TYR A 241 12.17 -10.22 11.80
CA TYR A 241 11.97 -8.93 12.46
C TYR A 241 11.67 -9.13 13.94
#